data_AF-A0AAN8UL65-F1
#
_entry.id   AF-A0AAN8UL65-F1
#
_cell.length_a   1.000
_cell.length_b   1.000
_cell.length_c   1.000
_cell.angle_alpha   90.00
_cell.angle_beta   90.00
_cell.angle_gamma   90.00
#
_symmetry.space_group_name_H-M   'P 1'
#
loop_
_entity.id
_entity.type
_entity.pdbx_description
1 polymer ?
#
loop_
_entity_poly.entity_id
_entity_poly.type
_entity_poly.pdbx_seq_one_letter_code
_entity_poly.pdbx_strand_id
1 'polypeptide(L)'
;GYLDDQFVQLEELQDHANPNFVEEVVALFYKDSSRLLLNIDQALEKKPLEFTKLDGYMHQFKGSSSSIGAKKVKAECTLFRDYCRAGNAEGCMRTFQQLKKEYATLRKKLEAYFQ
;
A
#
# COMPACT_ATOMS: atom_id res chain seq x y z
N GLY A 1 -0.97 2.02 -15.58
CA GLY A 1 -2.25 1.95 -14.86
C GLY A 1 -2.03 2.05 -13.37
N TYR A 2 -3.03 1.63 -12.59
CA TYR A 2 -2.94 1.49 -11.12
C TYR A 2 -2.23 0.21 -10.69
N LEU A 3 -2.28 -0.79 -11.57
CA LEU A 3 -1.61 -2.08 -11.44
C LEU A 3 -0.40 -2.15 -12.39
N ASP A 4 0.59 -2.96 -12.03
CA ASP A 4 1.71 -3.37 -12.88
C ASP A 4 1.68 -4.90 -13.14
N ASP A 5 2.68 -5.40 -13.86
CA ASP A 5 2.73 -6.79 -14.36
C ASP A 5 2.68 -7.84 -13.24
N GLN A 6 2.95 -7.47 -11.98
CA GLN A 6 2.80 -8.37 -10.85
C GLN A 6 1.34 -8.79 -10.64
N PHE A 7 0.38 -7.95 -10.99
CA PHE A 7 -1.04 -8.34 -10.91
C PHE A 7 -1.38 -9.39 -11.96
N VAL A 8 -0.82 -9.29 -13.17
CA VAL A 8 -0.98 -10.31 -14.23
C VAL A 8 -0.42 -11.66 -13.76
N GLN A 9 0.77 -11.65 -13.13
CA GLN A 9 1.34 -12.86 -12.53
C GLN A 9 0.45 -13.44 -11.42
N LEU A 10 -0.28 -12.59 -10.68
CA LEU A 10 -1.24 -13.04 -9.67
C LEU A 10 -2.44 -13.75 -10.34
N GLU A 11 -2.91 -13.21 -11.46
CA GLU A 11 -4.01 -13.81 -12.26
C GLU A 11 -3.61 -15.14 -12.88
N GLU A 12 -2.37 -15.29 -13.32
CA GLU A 12 -1.83 -16.55 -13.86
C GLU A 12 -1.78 -17.69 -12.83
N LEU A 13 -1.81 -17.37 -11.52
CA LEU A 13 -1.88 -18.36 -10.44
C LEU A 13 -3.30 -18.84 -10.15
N GLN A 14 -4.32 -18.19 -10.72
CA GLN A 14 -5.72 -18.58 -10.56
C GLN A 14 -6.06 -19.70 -11.54
N ASP A 15 -6.69 -20.76 -11.05
CA ASP A 15 -7.08 -21.91 -11.88
C ASP A 15 -8.47 -22.45 -11.48
N HIS A 16 -8.90 -23.55 -12.12
CA HIS A 16 -10.20 -24.18 -11.84
C HIS A 16 -10.30 -24.77 -10.41
N ALA A 17 -9.18 -25.07 -9.76
CA ALA A 17 -9.15 -25.57 -8.39
C ALA A 17 -9.20 -24.43 -7.36
N ASN A 18 -8.70 -23.24 -7.72
CA ASN A 18 -8.79 -22.04 -6.89
C ASN A 18 -9.28 -20.81 -7.70
N PRO A 19 -10.58 -20.76 -8.05
CA PRO A 19 -11.12 -19.74 -8.95
C PRO A 19 -11.19 -18.33 -8.36
N ASN A 20 -11.02 -18.16 -7.04
CA ASN A 20 -11.12 -16.86 -6.36
C ASN A 20 -9.77 -16.39 -5.79
N PHE A 21 -8.67 -17.05 -6.16
CA PHE A 21 -7.34 -16.79 -5.59
C PHE A 21 -6.98 -15.29 -5.57
N VAL A 22 -7.17 -14.61 -6.70
CA VAL A 22 -6.80 -13.19 -6.85
C VAL A 22 -7.64 -12.32 -5.92
N GLU A 23 -8.95 -12.57 -5.86
CA GLU A 23 -9.88 -11.85 -4.98
C GLU A 23 -9.51 -12.05 -3.51
N GLU A 24 -9.21 -13.29 -3.09
CA GLU A 24 -8.81 -13.60 -1.71
C GLU A 24 -7.50 -12.91 -1.31
N VAL A 25 -6.49 -12.90 -2.20
CA VAL A 25 -5.23 -12.21 -1.96
C VAL A 25 -5.45 -10.70 -1.83
N VAL A 26 -6.27 -10.11 -2.71
CA VAL A 26 -6.60 -8.68 -2.65
C VAL A 26 -7.39 -8.34 -1.37
N ALA A 27 -8.33 -9.19 -0.96
CA ALA A 27 -9.08 -9.02 0.28
C ALA A 27 -8.16 -9.09 1.51
N LEU A 28 -7.21 -10.02 1.52
CA LEU A 28 -6.20 -10.13 2.57
C LEU A 28 -5.31 -8.88 2.62
N PHE A 29 -4.85 -8.38 1.47
CA PHE A 29 -4.11 -7.13 1.37
C PHE A 29 -4.86 -5.98 2.04
N TYR A 30 -6.15 -5.80 1.73
CA TYR A 30 -6.96 -4.72 2.30
C TYR A 30 -7.24 -4.87 3.79
N LYS A 31 -7.38 -6.11 4.27
CA LYS A 31 -7.52 -6.40 5.69
C LYS A 31 -6.26 -6.00 6.45
N ASP A 32 -5.09 -6.42 5.97
CA ASP A 32 -3.82 -6.18 6.66
C ASP A 32 -3.37 -4.72 6.60
N SER A 33 -3.56 -4.08 5.44
CA SER A 33 -3.22 -2.67 5.24
C SER A 33 -4.02 -1.72 6.12
N SER A 34 -5.28 -2.05 6.46
CA SER A 34 -6.15 -1.17 7.25
C SER A 34 -5.54 -0.83 8.62
N ARG A 35 -5.01 -1.84 9.32
CA ARG A 35 -4.31 -1.67 10.60
C ARG A 35 -3.00 -0.92 10.43
N LEU A 36 -2.26 -1.19 9.35
CA LEU A 36 -1.00 -0.53 9.07
C LEU A 36 -1.18 0.97 8.83
N LEU A 37 -2.18 1.36 8.02
CA LEU A 37 -2.50 2.76 7.75
C LEU A 37 -2.89 3.51 9.03
N LEU A 38 -3.68 2.89 9.91
CA LEU A 38 -4.03 3.48 11.20
C LEU A 38 -2.79 3.71 12.08
N ASN A 39 -1.88 2.74 12.15
CA ASN A 39 -0.64 2.88 12.92
C ASN A 39 0.25 4.01 12.38
N ILE A 40 0.26 4.23 11.07
CA ILE A 40 1.00 5.33 10.43
C ILE A 40 0.36 6.68 10.76
N ASP A 41 -0.97 6.81 10.67
CA ASP A 41 -1.69 8.04 11.07
C ASP A 41 -1.32 8.41 12.53
N GLN A 42 -1.43 7.46 13.46
CA GLN A 42 -1.07 7.66 14.86
C GLN A 42 0.41 8.01 15.08
N ALA A 43 1.32 7.43 14.29
CA ALA A 43 2.74 7.73 14.38
C ALA A 43 3.09 9.13 13.85
N LEU A 44 2.35 9.64 12.85
CA LEU A 44 2.51 10.99 12.32
C LEU A 44 2.00 12.09 13.25
N GLU A 45 1.06 11.78 14.14
CA GLU A 45 0.54 12.71 15.15
C GLU A 45 1.50 12.91 16.34
N LYS A 46 2.40 11.95 16.60
CA LYS A 46 3.33 11.99 17.73
C LYS A 46 4.44 13.04 17.54
N LYS A 47 4.89 13.62 18.66
CA LYS A 47 6.04 14.54 18.71
C LYS A 47 7.03 14.09 19.78
N PRO A 48 8.34 13.98 19.48
CA PRO A 48 8.94 14.11 18.15
C PRO A 48 8.50 12.99 17.20
N LEU A 49 8.62 13.22 15.88
CA LEU A 49 8.32 12.18 14.88
C LEU A 49 9.40 11.09 14.92
N GLU A 50 8.98 9.83 14.99
CA GLU A 50 9.88 8.67 14.92
C GLU A 50 10.09 8.23 13.45
N PHE A 51 10.99 8.89 12.72
CA PHE A 51 11.21 8.61 11.29
C PHE A 51 11.61 7.16 10.98
N THR A 52 12.45 6.54 11.82
CA THR A 52 12.85 5.12 11.64
C THR A 52 11.65 4.19 11.72
N LYS A 53 10.71 4.47 12.62
CA LYS A 53 9.49 3.68 12.78
C LYS A 53 8.55 3.85 11.58
N LEU A 54 8.42 5.09 11.11
CA LEU A 54 7.65 5.39 9.89
C LEU A 54 8.26 4.73 8.64
N ASP A 55 9.59 4.73 8.48
CA ASP A 55 10.27 4.01 7.39
C ASP A 55 9.98 2.51 7.46
N GLY A 56 9.99 1.93 8.66
CA GLY A 56 9.64 0.52 8.89
C GLY A 56 8.22 0.18 8.43
N TYR A 57 7.23 1.01 8.80
CA TYR A 57 5.85 0.82 8.32
C TYR A 57 5.76 0.92 6.80
N MET A 58 6.42 1.91 6.19
CA MET A 58 6.40 2.08 4.73
C MET A 58 7.15 0.99 4.00
N HIS A 59 8.20 0.41 4.60
CA HIS A 59 8.88 -0.74 4.04
C HIS A 59 7.95 -1.96 3.97
N GLN A 60 7.25 -2.25 5.07
CA GLN A 60 6.25 -3.32 5.10
C GLN A 60 5.13 -3.05 4.08
N PHE A 61 4.59 -1.83 4.06
CA PHE A 61 3.48 -1.52 3.17
C PHE A 61 3.87 -1.52 1.70
N LYS A 62 5.11 -1.09 1.38
CA LYS A 62 5.68 -1.21 0.03
C LYS A 62 5.75 -2.67 -0.41
N GLY A 63 6.21 -3.58 0.45
CA GLY A 63 6.32 -5.00 0.14
C GLY A 63 4.95 -5.60 -0.18
N SER A 64 3.98 -5.38 0.71
CA SER A 64 2.59 -5.84 0.54
C SER A 64 1.91 -5.21 -0.69
N SER A 65 2.16 -3.93 -0.97
CA SER A 65 1.66 -3.28 -2.19
C SER A 65 2.31 -3.86 -3.45
N SER A 66 3.58 -4.24 -3.36
CA SER A 66 4.30 -4.85 -4.48
C SER A 66 3.71 -6.22 -4.81
N SER A 67 3.36 -7.05 -3.84
CA SER A 67 2.87 -8.42 -4.08
C SER A 67 1.54 -8.49 -4.83
N ILE A 68 0.73 -7.42 -4.81
CA ILE A 68 -0.52 -7.32 -5.59
C ILE A 68 -0.38 -6.40 -6.81
N GLY A 69 0.83 -5.97 -7.15
CA GLY A 69 1.08 -5.06 -8.25
C GLY A 69 0.51 -3.65 -8.08
N ALA A 70 0.26 -3.18 -6.85
CA ALA A 70 -0.29 -1.85 -6.56
C ALA A 70 0.72 -0.72 -6.86
N LYS A 71 0.96 -0.47 -8.15
CA LYS A 71 2.04 0.36 -8.71
C LYS A 71 2.12 1.74 -8.07
N LYS A 72 0.99 2.46 -7.99
CA LYS A 72 0.97 3.83 -7.48
C LYS A 72 1.17 3.88 -5.96
N VAL A 73 0.53 2.98 -5.21
CA VAL A 73 0.71 2.88 -3.75
C VAL A 73 2.18 2.58 -3.43
N LYS A 74 2.79 1.63 -4.14
CA LYS A 74 4.22 1.29 -4.04
C LYS A 74 5.14 2.49 -4.29
N ALA A 75 4.78 3.35 -5.26
CA ALA A 75 5.54 4.56 -5.57
C ALA A 75 5.47 5.57 -4.42
N GLU A 76 4.28 5.85 -3.89
CA GLU A 76 4.11 6.74 -2.74
C GLU A 76 4.81 6.21 -1.48
N CYS A 77 4.78 4.89 -1.24
CA CYS A 77 5.57 4.29 -0.15
C CYS A 77 7.07 4.55 -0.33
N THR A 78 7.58 4.49 -1.56
CA THR A 78 9.01 4.73 -1.82
C THR A 78 9.37 6.18 -1.55
N LEU A 79 8.57 7.13 -2.04
CA LEU A 79 8.78 8.55 -1.80
C LEU A 79 8.69 8.92 -0.32
N PHE A 80 7.73 8.34 0.42
CA PHE A 80 7.59 8.56 1.85
C PHE A 80 8.89 8.18 2.58
N ARG A 81 9.46 7.02 2.24
CA ARG A 81 10.70 6.52 2.84
C ARG A 81 11.88 7.45 2.59
N ASP A 82 11.95 8.07 1.41
CA ASP A 82 12.98 9.06 1.12
C ASP A 82 12.82 10.30 2.02
N TYR A 83 11.59 10.73 2.30
CA TYR A 83 11.33 11.77 3.29
C TYR A 83 11.63 11.36 4.73
N CYS A 84 11.42 10.09 5.11
CA CYS A 84 11.88 9.58 6.40
C CYS A 84 13.39 9.71 6.54
N ARG A 85 14.16 9.29 5.52
CA ARG A 85 15.63 9.36 5.52
C ARG A 85 16.14 10.79 5.55
N ALA A 86 15.41 11.72 4.92
CA ALA A 86 15.72 13.14 4.93
C ALA A 86 15.25 13.88 6.21
N GLY A 87 14.55 13.21 7.13
CA GLY A 87 13.95 13.86 8.30
C GLY A 87 12.86 14.89 7.96
N ASN A 88 12.23 14.77 6.79
CA ASN A 88 11.27 15.74 6.28
C ASN A 88 9.83 15.37 6.71
N ALA A 89 9.39 15.90 7.86
CA ALA A 89 8.06 15.64 8.41
C ALA A 89 6.92 16.09 7.47
N GLU A 90 7.05 17.26 6.85
CA GLU A 90 6.03 17.79 5.94
C GLU A 90 5.92 16.94 4.67
N GLY A 91 7.05 16.44 4.16
CA GLY A 91 7.11 15.48 3.06
C GLY A 91 6.40 14.17 3.42
N CYS A 92 6.70 13.59 4.57
CA CYS A 92 6.02 12.39 5.07
C CYS A 92 4.49 12.59 5.14
N MET A 93 4.03 13.70 5.73
CA MET A 93 2.60 13.99 5.84
C MET A 93 1.91 14.15 4.48
N ARG A 94 2.52 14.92 3.56
CA ARG A 94 1.98 15.13 2.21
C ARG A 94 1.89 13.83 1.42
N THR A 95 2.97 13.06 1.40
CA THR A 95 3.01 11.77 0.70
C THR A 95 2.04 10.77 1.33
N PHE A 96 1.83 10.79 2.64
CA PHE A 96 0.84 9.92 3.26
C PHE A 96 -0.58 10.20 2.78
N GLN A 97 -0.94 11.47 2.64
CA GLN A 97 -2.25 11.85 2.13
C GLN A 97 -2.44 11.39 0.68
N GLN A 98 -1.39 11.49 -0.14
CA GLN A 98 -1.43 10.99 -1.51
C GLN A 98 -1.55 9.46 -1.55
N LEU A 99 -0.77 8.76 -0.73
CA LEU A 99 -0.84 7.31 -0.56
C LEU A 99 -2.25 6.84 -0.20
N LYS A 100 -2.93 7.51 0.74
CA LYS A 100 -4.32 7.20 1.11
C LYS A 100 -5.29 7.37 -0.07
N LYS A 101 -5.10 8.41 -0.90
CA LYS A 101 -5.92 8.62 -2.12
C LYS A 101 -5.70 7.52 -3.15
N GLU A 102 -4.45 7.18 -3.43
CA GLU A 102 -4.12 6.13 -4.42
C GLU A 102 -4.60 4.76 -3.95
N TYR A 103 -4.45 4.47 -2.65
CA TYR A 103 -4.98 3.26 -2.02
C TYR A 103 -6.51 3.15 -2.14
N ALA A 104 -7.24 4.22 -1.79
CA ALA A 104 -8.70 4.24 -1.91
C ALA A 104 -9.17 4.12 -3.36
N THR A 105 -8.45 4.73 -4.31
CA THR A 105 -8.77 4.64 -5.74
C THR A 105 -8.53 3.23 -6.27
N LEU A 106 -7.42 2.60 -5.90
CA LEU A 106 -7.12 1.22 -6.25
C LEU A 106 -8.19 0.27 -5.71
N ARG A 107 -8.60 0.45 -4.46
CA ARG A 107 -9.66 -0.33 -3.83
C ARG A 107 -10.96 -0.31 -4.62
N LYS A 108 -11.47 0.89 -4.96
CA LYS A 108 -12.69 1.01 -5.77
C LYS A 108 -12.56 0.34 -7.14
N LYS A 109 -11.37 0.39 -7.75
CA LYS A 109 -11.13 -0.23 -9.06
C LYS A 109 -11.11 -1.74 -8.99
N LEU A 110 -10.48 -2.31 -7.96
CA LEU A 110 -10.45 -3.75 -7.75
C LEU A 110 -11.80 -4.29 -7.29
N GLU A 111 -12.52 -3.56 -6.44
CA GLU A 111 -13.92 -3.91 -6.08
C GLU A 111 -14.82 -3.97 -7.33
N ALA A 112 -14.68 -3.02 -8.26
CA ALA A 112 -15.42 -3.05 -9.52
C ALA A 112 -14.91 -4.10 -10.53
N TYR A 113 -13.68 -4.60 -10.36
CA TYR A 113 -13.11 -5.63 -11.23
C TYR A 113 -13.62 -7.03 -10.88
N PHE A 114 -13.88 -7.29 -9.59
CA PHE A 114 -14.40 -8.57 -9.10
C PHE A 114 -15.94 -8.65 -9.06
N GLN A 115 -16.64 -7.59 -9.46
CA GLN A 115 -18.10 -7.58 -9.63
C GLN A 115 -18.51 -8.04 -11.03
#